data_AF-A0A6N7UR66-F1
#
_entry.id   AF-A0A6N7UR66-F1
#
_cell.length_a   1.000
_cell.length_b   1.000
_cell.length_c   1.000
_cell.angle_alpha   90.00
_cell.angle_beta   90.00
_cell.angle_gamma   90.00
#
_symmetry.space_group_name_H-M   'P 1'
#
loop_
_entity.id
_entity.type
_entity.pdbx_description
1 polymer ?
#
loop_
_entity_poly.entity_id
_entity_poly.type
_entity_poly.pdbx_seq_one_letter_code
_entity_poly.pdbx_strand_id
1 'polypeptide(L)'
;MKRKGIILGLIVLAFLLESTLFSHLSFAGIKPNLLIILTSSFGFMRGKKEGLWVGLVCGVFVDVLWGGMLGLQMLIFSVIGYGNGMFRRLFYDDDIKLPLVLIGASELLYGFANYVGFHLLKGDFAFYNYFSHIILPELIYTVLVTLAVYQVVLKINKKLEAEEQRSASRFV
;
A
#
# COMPACT_ATOMS: atom_id res chain seq x y z
N MET A 1 7.80 -12.33 16.63
CA MET A 1 8.57 -11.06 16.56
C MET A 1 9.37 -10.91 15.28
N LYS A 2 10.12 -11.94 14.83
CA LYS A 2 10.91 -11.91 13.58
C LYS A 2 10.14 -11.39 12.36
N ARG A 3 8.91 -11.86 12.14
CA ARG A 3 8.06 -11.44 11.00
C ARG A 3 7.75 -9.94 10.97
N LYS A 4 7.31 -9.35 12.10
CA LYS A 4 7.01 -7.92 12.17
C LYS A 4 8.23 -7.06 11.85
N GLY A 5 9.43 -7.50 12.27
CA GLY A 5 10.69 -6.86 11.90
C GLY A 5 10.97 -6.90 10.39
N ILE A 6 10.69 -8.02 9.73
CA ILE A 6 10.87 -8.16 8.27
C ILE A 6 9.87 -7.28 7.51
N ILE A 7 8.61 -7.23 7.94
CA ILE A 7 7.62 -6.32 7.33
C ILE A 7 8.03 -4.86 7.53
N LEU A 8 8.49 -4.48 8.72
CA LEU A 8 9.01 -3.13 8.96
C LEU A 8 10.19 -2.81 8.04
N GLY A 9 11.12 -3.74 7.87
CA GLY A 9 12.21 -3.61 6.90
C GLY A 9 11.71 -3.43 5.47
N LEU A 10 10.67 -4.16 5.06
CA LEU A 10 10.03 -3.98 3.75
C LEU A 10 9.35 -2.62 3.60
N ILE A 11 8.66 -2.12 4.64
CA ILE A 11 8.04 -0.80 4.63
C ILE A 11 9.10 0.28 4.48
N VAL A 12 10.18 0.22 5.27
CA VAL A 12 11.29 1.17 5.18
C VAL A 12 11.96 1.11 3.81
N LEU A 13 12.21 -0.10 3.29
CA LEU A 13 12.82 -0.28 1.97
C LEU A 13 11.90 0.24 0.86
N ALA A 14 10.60 -0.01 0.92
CA ALA A 14 9.64 0.53 -0.04
C ALA A 14 9.56 2.06 0.05
N PHE A 15 9.55 2.61 1.26
CA PHE A 15 9.58 4.05 1.47
C PHE A 15 10.83 4.70 0.85
N LEU A 16 12.02 4.14 1.10
CA LEU A 16 13.27 4.60 0.48
C LEU A 16 13.28 4.39 -1.03
N LEU A 17 12.76 3.24 -1.47
CA LEU A 17 12.35 2.90 -2.84
C LEU A 17 11.72 4.07 -3.56
N GLU A 18 10.57 4.43 -3.01
CA GLU A 18 9.65 5.43 -3.51
C GLU A 18 10.28 6.84 -3.48
N SER A 19 11.08 7.13 -2.45
CA SER A 19 11.69 8.45 -2.24
C SER A 19 12.92 8.74 -3.11
N THR A 20 13.67 7.70 -3.46
CA THR A 20 14.94 7.84 -4.20
C THR A 20 14.77 7.42 -5.64
N LEU A 21 14.67 6.11 -5.90
CA LEU A 21 14.65 5.55 -7.25
C LEU A 21 13.44 6.02 -8.05
N PHE A 22 12.25 5.94 -7.46
CA PHE A 22 11.02 6.30 -8.15
C PHE A 22 10.80 7.81 -8.23
N SER A 23 11.45 8.59 -7.37
CA SER A 23 11.54 10.04 -7.53
C SER A 23 12.37 10.41 -8.76
N HIS A 24 13.50 9.71 -8.98
CA HIS A 24 14.31 9.90 -10.19
C HIS A 24 13.68 9.34 -11.47
N LEU A 25 12.88 8.28 -11.36
CA LEU A 25 12.11 7.71 -12.47
C LEU A 25 10.72 8.36 -12.63
N SER A 26 10.43 9.44 -11.88
CA SER A 26 9.12 10.08 -11.93
C SER A 26 8.84 10.61 -13.33
N PHE A 27 7.69 10.22 -13.87
CA PHE A 27 7.21 10.74 -15.14
C PHE A 27 6.24 11.88 -14.83
N ALA A 28 6.56 13.10 -15.28
CA ALA A 28 5.81 14.31 -14.96
C ALA A 28 5.66 14.63 -13.45
N GLY A 29 6.64 14.22 -12.62
CA GLY A 29 6.61 14.45 -11.17
C GLY A 29 5.71 13.49 -10.39
N ILE A 30 5.17 12.47 -11.06
CA ILE A 30 4.28 11.46 -10.48
C ILE A 30 5.08 10.17 -10.28
N LYS A 31 4.95 9.59 -9.09
CA LYS A 31 5.65 8.38 -8.65
C LYS A 31 4.64 7.29 -8.27
N PRO A 32 4.98 6.01 -8.44
CA PRO A 32 4.13 4.91 -7.96
C PRO A 32 4.10 4.87 -6.44
N ASN A 33 2.96 4.47 -5.88
CA ASN A 33 2.76 4.37 -4.45
C ASN A 33 3.09 2.95 -3.95
N LEU A 34 4.34 2.73 -3.55
CA LEU A 34 4.79 1.41 -3.11
C LEU A 34 4.17 1.01 -1.77
N LEU A 35 3.87 1.99 -0.93
CA LEU A 35 3.26 1.76 0.37
C LEU A 35 1.82 1.24 0.23
N ILE A 36 1.04 1.76 -0.74
CA ILE A 36 -0.31 1.26 -1.01
C ILE A 36 -0.26 -0.18 -1.51
N ILE A 37 0.72 -0.53 -2.36
CA ILE A 37 0.94 -1.91 -2.79
C ILE A 37 1.19 -2.82 -1.59
N LEU A 38 2.09 -2.44 -0.67
CA LEU A 38 2.38 -3.23 0.53
C LEU A 38 1.18 -3.36 1.46
N THR A 39 0.52 -2.24 1.78
CA THR A 39 -0.63 -2.20 2.70
C THR A 39 -1.78 -3.04 2.18
N SER A 40 -2.12 -2.90 0.90
CA SER A 40 -3.19 -3.67 0.27
C SER A 40 -2.82 -5.15 0.23
N SER A 41 -1.59 -5.49 -0.19
CA SER A 41 -1.09 -6.87 -0.29
C SER A 41 -1.16 -7.59 1.05
N PHE A 42 -0.56 -7.02 2.10
CA PHE A 42 -0.63 -7.65 3.42
C PHE A 42 -2.05 -7.66 3.99
N GLY A 43 -2.89 -6.69 3.60
CA GLY A 43 -4.32 -6.68 3.86
C GLY A 43 -4.99 -7.93 3.33
N PHE A 44 -5.12 -8.08 2.01
CA PHE A 44 -5.85 -9.22 1.44
C PHE A 44 -5.13 -10.57 1.63
N MET A 45 -3.82 -10.62 1.86
CA MET A 45 -3.13 -11.90 2.11
C MET A 45 -3.32 -12.42 3.55
N ARG A 46 -3.28 -11.53 4.55
CA ARG A 46 -3.28 -11.94 5.98
C ARG A 46 -4.51 -11.49 6.75
N GLY A 47 -5.30 -10.61 6.19
CA GLY A 47 -6.58 -10.16 6.71
C GLY A 47 -6.49 -8.89 7.53
N LYS A 48 -7.67 -8.51 8.03
CA LYS A 48 -7.97 -7.19 8.60
C LYS A 48 -6.95 -6.67 9.64
N LYS A 49 -6.53 -7.51 10.59
CA LYS A 49 -5.63 -7.09 11.68
C LYS A 49 -4.23 -6.73 11.17
N GLU A 50 -3.70 -7.56 10.27
CA GLU A 50 -2.35 -7.35 9.72
C GLU A 50 -2.38 -6.20 8.71
N GLY A 51 -3.40 -6.13 7.85
CA GLY A 51 -3.60 -5.00 6.94
C GLY A 51 -3.73 -3.66 7.68
N LEU A 52 -4.50 -3.61 8.76
CA LEU A 52 -4.62 -2.43 9.61
C LEU A 52 -3.26 -2.03 10.20
N TRP A 53 -2.51 -2.98 10.75
CA TRP A 53 -1.21 -2.69 11.37
C TRP A 53 -0.18 -2.19 10.35
N VAL A 54 -0.11 -2.83 9.17
CA VAL A 54 0.77 -2.38 8.07
C VAL A 54 0.34 -1.00 7.58
N GLY A 55 -0.96 -0.77 7.39
CA GLY A 55 -1.51 0.53 7.02
C GLY A 55 -1.17 1.63 8.01
N LEU A 56 -1.36 1.39 9.31
CA LEU A 56 -0.98 2.33 10.37
C LEU A 56 0.50 2.72 10.27
N VAL A 57 1.39 1.72 10.16
CA VAL A 57 2.83 1.97 10.07
C VAL A 57 3.17 2.75 8.81
N CYS A 58 2.73 2.30 7.63
CA CYS A 58 2.96 3.03 6.37
C CYS A 58 2.48 4.47 6.46
N GLY A 59 1.26 4.69 6.97
CA GLY A 59 0.68 6.03 7.07
C GLY A 59 1.41 6.93 8.06
N VAL A 60 1.94 6.39 9.17
CA VAL A 60 2.82 7.15 10.09
C VAL A 60 4.10 7.58 9.39
N PHE A 61 4.73 6.69 8.60
CA PHE A 61 5.93 7.04 7.84
C PHE A 61 5.66 8.20 6.87
N VAL A 62 4.54 8.12 6.13
CA VAL A 62 4.18 9.19 5.21
C VAL A 62 3.83 10.47 5.97
N ASP A 63 3.02 10.41 7.03
CA ASP A 63 2.65 11.58 7.83
C ASP A 63 3.89 12.33 8.37
N VAL A 64 4.87 11.61 8.91
CA VAL A 64 6.05 12.21 9.55
C VAL A 64 7.05 12.76 8.54
N LEU A 65 7.22 12.11 7.39
CA LEU A 65 8.31 12.42 6.45
C LEU A 65 7.84 13.21 5.22
N TRP A 66 6.60 13.03 4.77
CA TRP A 66 6.02 13.67 3.57
C TRP A 66 4.67 14.35 3.82
N GLY A 67 4.08 14.19 5.00
CA GLY A 67 2.71 14.59 5.29
C GLY A 67 2.56 16.09 5.48
N GLY A 68 1.46 16.65 4.95
CA GLY A 68 1.04 18.02 5.24
C GLY A 68 0.18 18.14 6.51
N MET A 69 -0.52 17.07 6.90
CA MET A 69 -1.39 17.05 8.09
C MET A 69 -1.21 15.72 8.82
N LEU A 70 -0.56 15.76 9.99
CA LEU A 70 -0.31 14.57 10.81
C LEU A 70 -1.62 13.85 11.13
N GLY A 71 -1.64 12.53 10.92
CA GLY A 71 -2.74 11.63 11.25
C GLY A 71 -3.71 11.39 10.09
N LEU A 72 -3.77 12.27 9.08
CA LEU A 72 -4.62 12.04 7.91
C LEU A 72 -4.15 10.79 7.17
N GLN A 73 -2.83 10.68 6.95
CA GLN A 73 -2.31 9.62 6.14
C GLN A 73 -2.35 8.28 6.86
N MET A 74 -2.05 8.29 8.17
CA MET A 74 -2.28 7.17 9.07
C MET A 74 -3.71 6.64 8.96
N LEU A 75 -4.72 7.52 8.99
CA LEU A 75 -6.12 7.11 8.88
C LEU A 75 -6.43 6.48 7.52
N ILE A 76 -6.03 7.12 6.42
CA ILE A 76 -6.31 6.63 5.07
C ILE A 76 -5.68 5.24 4.84
N PHE A 77 -4.39 5.07 5.13
CA PHE A 77 -3.71 3.77 4.95
C PHE A 77 -4.32 2.69 5.86
N SER A 78 -4.74 3.04 7.07
CA SER A 78 -5.38 2.11 8.00
C SER A 78 -6.71 1.58 7.48
N VAL A 79 -7.55 2.47 6.95
CA VAL A 79 -8.86 2.11 6.36
C VAL A 79 -8.65 1.25 5.13
N ILE A 80 -7.70 1.61 4.26
CA ILE A 80 -7.35 0.83 3.07
C ILE A 80 -6.86 -0.56 3.46
N GLY A 81 -5.91 -0.66 4.40
CA GLY A 81 -5.36 -1.94 4.85
C GLY A 81 -6.41 -2.84 5.51
N TYR A 82 -7.26 -2.27 6.36
CA TYR A 82 -8.37 -3.00 6.98
C TYR A 82 -9.40 -3.46 5.94
N GLY A 83 -9.78 -2.59 5.01
CA GLY A 83 -10.74 -2.87 3.94
C GLY A 83 -10.26 -3.99 3.02
N ASN A 84 -9.02 -3.91 2.52
CA ASN A 84 -8.39 -5.00 1.76
C ASN A 84 -8.35 -6.30 2.56
N GLY A 85 -8.12 -6.22 3.87
CA GLY A 85 -8.16 -7.37 4.76
C GLY A 85 -9.52 -8.07 4.90
N MET A 86 -10.62 -7.45 4.47
CA MET A 86 -11.92 -8.11 4.37
C MET A 86 -11.97 -9.09 3.19
N PHE A 87 -11.20 -8.85 2.14
CA PHE A 87 -11.15 -9.67 0.93
C PHE A 87 -10.22 -10.88 1.05
N ARG A 88 -9.67 -11.15 2.25
CA ARG A 88 -8.77 -12.30 2.47
C ARG A 88 -9.35 -13.64 2.02
N ARG A 89 -10.67 -13.83 2.15
CA ARG A 89 -11.33 -15.08 1.73
C ARG A 89 -11.41 -15.25 0.22
N LEU A 90 -11.30 -14.16 -0.53
CA LEU A 90 -11.33 -14.15 -1.99
C LEU A 90 -9.93 -14.26 -2.60
N PHE A 91 -8.88 -14.22 -1.77
CA PHE A 91 -7.50 -14.27 -2.20
C PHE A 91 -7.10 -15.69 -2.62
N TYR A 92 -6.70 -15.81 -3.89
CA TYR A 92 -6.06 -16.99 -4.46
C TYR A 92 -4.69 -16.61 -5.01
N ASP A 93 -3.66 -17.38 -4.63
CA ASP A 93 -2.26 -17.08 -4.95
C ASP A 93 -1.97 -17.01 -6.46
N ASP A 94 -2.74 -17.72 -7.28
CA ASP A 94 -2.51 -17.84 -8.72
C ASP A 94 -3.23 -16.73 -9.53
N ASP A 95 -4.12 -15.96 -8.89
CA ASP A 95 -4.95 -14.94 -9.54
C ASP A 95 -4.39 -13.51 -9.34
N ILE A 96 -3.62 -13.01 -10.31
CA ILE A 96 -3.11 -11.62 -10.27
C ILE A 96 -4.20 -10.55 -10.44
N LYS A 97 -5.39 -10.93 -10.92
CA LYS A 97 -6.51 -10.01 -11.14
C LYS A 97 -6.98 -9.36 -9.84
N LEU A 98 -7.08 -10.14 -8.76
CA LEU A 98 -7.56 -9.63 -7.48
C LEU A 98 -6.60 -8.59 -6.89
N PRO A 99 -5.27 -8.84 -6.76
CA PRO A 99 -4.31 -7.82 -6.37
C PRO A 99 -4.40 -6.53 -7.19
N LEU A 100 -4.50 -6.62 -8.52
CA LEU A 100 -4.56 -5.44 -9.39
C LEU A 100 -5.83 -4.62 -9.15
N VAL A 101 -6.99 -5.27 -9.05
CA VAL A 101 -8.27 -4.60 -8.79
C VAL A 101 -8.26 -3.95 -7.40
N LEU A 102 -7.81 -4.68 -6.38
CA LEU A 102 -7.79 -4.21 -5.01
C LEU A 102 -6.79 -3.07 -4.80
N ILE A 103 -5.59 -3.18 -5.35
CA ILE A 103 -4.58 -2.12 -5.27
C ILE A 103 -5.03 -0.90 -6.08
N GLY A 104 -5.56 -1.09 -7.29
CA GLY A 104 -6.08 0.02 -8.10
C GLY A 104 -7.24 0.75 -7.43
N ALA A 105 -8.17 0.02 -6.81
CA ALA A 105 -9.25 0.62 -6.02
C ALA A 105 -8.70 1.36 -4.79
N SER A 106 -7.68 0.79 -4.13
CA SER A 106 -7.02 1.42 -2.99
C SER A 106 -6.32 2.72 -3.38
N GLU A 107 -5.68 2.75 -4.54
CA GLU A 107 -5.01 3.93 -5.09
C GLU A 107 -6.02 5.04 -5.45
N LEU A 108 -7.15 4.67 -6.05
CA LEU A 108 -8.23 5.62 -6.31
C LEU A 108 -8.81 6.20 -5.02
N LEU A 109 -9.06 5.36 -4.01
CA LEU A 109 -9.54 5.80 -2.69
C LEU A 109 -8.51 6.69 -2.01
N TYR A 110 -7.23 6.37 -2.13
CA TYR A 110 -6.11 7.16 -1.62
C TYR A 110 -6.10 8.56 -2.24
N GLY A 111 -6.08 8.66 -3.57
CA GLY A 111 -6.08 9.93 -4.28
C GLY A 111 -7.34 10.77 -4.01
N PHE A 112 -8.52 10.14 -3.96
CA PHE A 112 -9.76 10.83 -3.63
C PHE A 112 -9.76 11.37 -2.19
N ALA A 113 -9.32 10.57 -1.22
CA ALA A 113 -9.24 11.01 0.17
C ALA A 113 -8.26 12.18 0.35
N ASN A 114 -7.13 12.17 -0.37
CA ASN A 114 -6.19 13.30 -0.39
C ASN A 114 -6.79 14.54 -1.05
N TYR A 115 -7.51 14.40 -2.17
CA TYR A 115 -8.23 15.52 -2.78
C TYR A 115 -9.20 16.16 -1.78
N VAL A 116 -9.99 15.36 -1.07
CA VAL A 116 -10.91 15.86 -0.04
C VAL A 116 -10.14 16.57 1.07
N GLY A 117 -9.10 15.93 1.62
CA GLY A 117 -8.34 16.45 2.76
C GLY A 117 -7.55 17.73 2.45
N PHE A 118 -6.96 17.84 1.27
CA PHE A 118 -6.01 18.93 0.95
C PHE A 118 -6.54 20.01 0.01
N HIS A 119 -7.53 19.72 -0.84
CA HIS A 119 -8.08 20.67 -1.83
C HIS A 119 -9.51 21.07 -1.49
N LEU A 120 -10.42 20.11 -1.37
CA LEU A 120 -11.85 20.39 -1.21
C LEU A 120 -12.14 21.20 0.07
N LEU A 121 -11.51 20.84 1.19
CA LEU A 121 -11.66 21.56 2.46
C LEU A 121 -11.12 22.99 2.41
N LYS A 122 -10.24 23.32 1.46
CA LYS A 122 -9.72 24.67 1.24
C LYS A 122 -10.56 25.48 0.24
N GLY A 123 -11.65 24.91 -0.27
CA GLY A 123 -12.51 25.55 -1.27
C GLY A 123 -11.98 25.48 -2.71
N ASP A 124 -10.96 24.64 -2.96
CA ASP A 124 -10.49 24.35 -4.32
C ASP A 124 -11.31 23.20 -4.91
N PHE A 125 -12.13 23.51 -5.91
CA PHE A 125 -13.06 22.57 -6.55
C PHE A 125 -12.57 22.01 -7.89
N ALA A 126 -11.27 22.14 -8.20
CA ALA A 126 -10.68 21.66 -9.45
C ALA A 126 -10.51 20.13 -9.52
N PHE A 127 -11.54 19.35 -9.13
CA PHE A 127 -11.50 17.89 -9.09
C PHE A 127 -11.07 17.26 -10.41
N TYR A 128 -11.63 17.71 -11.53
CA TYR A 128 -11.33 17.14 -12.84
C TYR A 128 -9.84 17.27 -13.20
N ASN A 129 -9.23 18.41 -12.87
CA ASN A 129 -7.81 18.64 -13.11
C ASN A 129 -6.96 17.72 -12.23
N TYR A 130 -7.23 17.71 -10.91
CA TYR A 130 -6.53 16.84 -9.96
C TYR A 130 -6.66 15.35 -10.34
N PHE A 131 -7.86 14.92 -10.73
CA PHE A 131 -8.10 13.53 -11.12
C PHE A 131 -7.33 13.12 -12.37
N SER A 132 -7.37 13.95 -13.43
CA SER A 132 -6.74 13.62 -14.72
C SER A 132 -5.22 13.76 -14.70
N HIS A 133 -4.68 14.71 -13.95
CA HIS A 133 -3.25 15.00 -13.95
C HIS A 133 -2.48 14.36 -12.81
N ILE A 134 -3.14 13.93 -11.72
CA ILE A 134 -2.48 13.35 -10.55
C ILE A 134 -2.98 11.93 -10.29
N ILE A 135 -4.27 11.77 -10.00
CA ILE A 135 -4.82 10.45 -9.59
C ILE A 135 -4.69 9.41 -10.70
N LEU A 136 -5.06 9.76 -11.94
CA LEU A 136 -5.10 8.80 -13.04
C LEU A 136 -3.69 8.34 -13.48
N PRO A 137 -2.69 9.22 -13.64
CA PRO A 137 -1.33 8.76 -13.95
C PRO A 137 -0.71 7.98 -12.79
N GLU A 138 -0.94 8.39 -11.53
CA GLU A 138 -0.45 7.68 -10.34
C GLU A 138 -1.05 6.28 -10.26
N LEU A 139 -2.35 6.14 -10.53
CA LEU A 139 -3.03 4.86 -10.63
C LEU A 139 -2.38 3.95 -11.67
N ILE A 140 -2.21 4.44 -12.90
CA ILE A 140 -1.63 3.65 -13.99
C ILE A 140 -0.22 3.21 -13.61
N TYR A 141 0.59 4.11 -13.06
CA TYR A 141 1.96 3.79 -12.69
C TYR A 141 2.02 2.77 -11.54
N THR A 142 1.22 2.97 -10.50
CA THR A 142 1.12 2.05 -9.36
C THR A 142 0.65 0.66 -9.81
N VAL A 143 -0.35 0.56 -10.68
CA VAL A 143 -0.84 -0.72 -11.21
C VAL A 143 0.23 -1.42 -12.06
N LEU A 144 0.99 -0.70 -12.88
CA LEU A 144 2.10 -1.29 -13.65
C LEU A 144 3.20 -1.83 -12.73
N VAL A 145 3.61 -1.03 -11.73
CA VAL A 145 4.63 -1.42 -10.75
C VAL A 145 4.17 -2.56 -9.86
N THR A 146 2.87 -2.65 -9.58
CA THR A 146 2.25 -3.75 -8.84
C THR A 146 2.57 -5.09 -9.46
N LEU A 147 2.58 -5.22 -10.80
CA LEU A 147 2.88 -6.49 -11.47
C LEU A 147 4.24 -7.09 -11.04
N ALA A 148 5.23 -6.24 -10.82
CA ALA A 148 6.55 -6.66 -10.36
C ALA A 148 6.65 -6.75 -8.84
N VAL A 149 6.23 -5.70 -8.13
CA VAL A 149 6.39 -5.59 -6.66
C VAL A 149 5.54 -6.63 -5.93
N TYR A 150 4.31 -6.87 -6.38
CA TYR A 150 3.43 -7.87 -5.78
C TYR A 150 4.07 -9.27 -5.79
N GLN A 151 4.71 -9.67 -6.88
CA GLN A 151 5.36 -10.98 -6.99
C GLN A 151 6.49 -11.14 -5.96
N VAL A 152 7.25 -10.07 -5.70
CA VAL A 152 8.29 -10.06 -4.67
C VAL A 152 7.65 -10.19 -3.28
N VAL A 153 6.62 -9.39 -2.99
CA VAL A 153 5.90 -9.40 -1.70
C VAL A 153 5.28 -10.78 -1.45
N LEU A 154 4.65 -11.38 -2.46
CA LEU A 154 4.04 -12.71 -2.40
C LEU A 154 5.08 -13.78 -2.03
N LYS A 155 6.23 -13.80 -2.72
CA LYS A 155 7.32 -14.75 -2.44
C LYS A 155 7.84 -14.60 -1.01
N ILE A 156 8.03 -13.36 -0.54
CA ILE A 156 8.48 -13.11 0.83
C ILE A 156 7.42 -13.59 1.83
N ASN A 157 6.14 -13.30 1.60
CA ASN A 157 5.08 -13.77 2.48
C ASN A 157 5.03 -15.30 2.57
N LYS A 158 5.09 -16.00 1.43
CA LYS A 158 5.10 -17.47 1.39
C LYS A 158 6.28 -18.05 2.16
N LYS A 159 7.47 -17.45 2.01
CA LYS A 159 8.67 -17.88 2.75
C LYS A 159 8.50 -17.69 4.26
N LEU A 160 7.95 -16.56 4.69
CA LEU A 160 7.67 -16.29 6.09
C LEU A 160 6.64 -17.27 6.68
N GLU A 161 5.59 -17.60 5.93
CA GLU A 161 4.58 -18.56 6.37
C GLU A 161 5.14 -19.99 6.50
N ALA A 162 6.00 -20.41 5.56
CA ALA A 162 6.66 -21.71 5.63
C ALA A 162 7.61 -21.83 6.85
N GLU A 163 8.31 -20.76 7.21
CA GLU A 163 9.17 -20.73 8.41
C GLU A 163 8.35 -20.78 9.71
N GLU A 164 7.20 -20.10 9.75
CA GLU A 164 6.27 -20.13 10.89
C GLU A 164 5.69 -21.54 11.09
N GLN A 165 5.29 -22.22 10.01
CA GLN A 165 4.77 -23.60 10.06
C GLN A 165 5.82 -24.61 10.52
N ARG A 166 7.05 -24.53 10.00
CA ARG A 166 8.17 -25.41 10.43
C ARG A 166 8.56 -25.21 11.89
N SER A 167 8.44 -23.98 12.37
CA SER A 167 8.70 -23.67 13.78
C SER A 167 7.60 -24.28 14.65
N ALA A 168 6.33 -24.14 14.27
CA ALA A 168 5.20 -24.71 15.00
C ALA A 168 5.25 -26.25 15.04
N SER A 169 5.64 -26.92 13.96
CA SER A 169 5.73 -28.38 13.90
C SER A 169 6.91 -28.97 14.69
N ARG A 170 7.87 -28.15 15.15
CA ARG A 170 8.97 -28.59 16.02
C ARG A 170 8.61 -28.63 17.51
N PHE A 171 7.46 -28.06 17.88
CA PHE A 171 6.96 -28.03 19.26
C PHE A 171 5.81 -29.02 19.48
N VAL A 172 5.53 -29.89 18.51
CA VAL A 172 4.61 -31.03 18.59
C VAL A 172 5.44 -32.30 18.49
#